data_AF-T2GGV5-F1
#
_entry.id   AF-T2GGV5-F1
#
_cell.length_a   1.000
_cell.length_b   1.000
_cell.length_c   1.000
_cell.angle_alpha   90.00
_cell.angle_beta   90.00
_cell.angle_gamma   90.00
#
_symmetry.space_group_name_H-M   'P 1'
#
loop_
_entity.id
_entity.type
_entity.pdbx_description
1 polymer ?
#
loop_
_entity_poly.entity_id
_entity_poly.type
_entity_poly.pdbx_seq_one_letter_code
_entity_poly.pdbx_strand_id
1 'polypeptide(L)'
;MVFMLERIYERILRIREDGCRDCLKVVCRMDDFQFNQLMSRLQMQIEITSRYNPPVRPALDPMISTELGVYRGDDENIGRLLGYPECCIQSFSENTRYAIDEDHLAEVDELEVPPDKCALVLPSGFIPCSLRCREAWERNLIAFADREEFKRILELEDELRMKLPHFHLAYDEYFEKIILD
;
A
#
# COMPACT_ATOMS: atom_id res chain seq x y z
N MET A 1 4.55 5.30 -11.44
CA MET A 1 4.17 5.15 -10.01
C MET A 1 5.21 4.44 -9.15
N VAL A 2 6.30 3.95 -9.76
CA VAL A 2 7.54 3.47 -9.10
C VAL A 2 8.05 4.40 -7.97
N PHE A 3 7.94 5.70 -8.19
CA PHE A 3 8.35 6.74 -7.25
C PHE A 3 7.75 6.62 -5.84
N MET A 4 6.61 5.95 -5.64
CA MET A 4 5.98 5.91 -4.32
C MET A 4 6.61 4.86 -3.39
N LEU A 5 6.96 3.67 -3.87
CA LEU A 5 7.71 2.69 -3.06
C LEU A 5 9.16 3.15 -2.86
N GLU A 6 9.77 3.76 -3.88
CA GLU A 6 11.10 4.38 -3.76
C GLU A 6 11.11 5.49 -2.69
N ARG A 7 10.09 6.36 -2.67
CA ARG A 7 9.95 7.36 -1.61
C ARG A 7 9.83 6.73 -0.22
N ILE A 8 9.14 5.60 -0.07
CA ILE A 8 9.06 4.90 1.22
C ILE A 8 10.44 4.36 1.60
N TYR A 9 11.15 3.74 0.65
CA TYR A 9 12.52 3.27 0.84
C TYR A 9 13.45 4.41 1.30
N GLU A 10 13.46 5.53 0.58
CA GLU A 10 14.25 6.72 0.91
C GLU A 10 13.89 7.29 2.29
N ARG A 11 12.61 7.32 2.64
CA ARG A 11 12.16 7.81 3.96
C ARG A 11 12.61 6.89 5.08
N ILE A 12 12.56 5.57 4.91
CA ILE A 12 13.06 4.61 5.90
C ILE A 12 14.56 4.79 6.11
N LEU A 13 15.34 4.97 5.04
CA LEU A 13 16.78 5.27 5.14
C LEU A 13 17.03 6.55 5.94
N ARG A 14 16.37 7.66 5.58
CA ARG A 14 16.53 8.94 6.27
C ARG A 14 16.17 8.86 7.75
N ILE A 15 15.08 8.16 8.09
CA ILE A 15 14.67 7.96 9.49
C ILE A 15 15.79 7.30 10.31
N ARG A 16 16.48 6.32 9.72
CA ARG A 16 17.61 5.63 10.38
C ARG A 16 18.86 6.52 10.46
N GLU A 17 19.17 7.26 9.41
CA GLU A 17 20.33 8.18 9.36
C GLU A 17 20.18 9.36 10.33
N ASP A 18 18.97 9.93 10.46
CA ASP A 18 18.68 11.09 11.31
C ASP A 18 18.53 10.71 12.81
N GLY A 19 18.64 9.43 13.15
CA GLY A 19 18.56 8.93 14.52
C GLY A 19 17.15 8.96 15.12
N CYS A 20 16.11 8.81 14.29
CA CYS A 20 14.69 8.71 14.70
C CYS A 20 14.19 9.84 15.60
N ARG A 21 14.53 11.10 15.30
CA ARG A 21 14.12 12.24 16.13
C ARG A 21 12.60 12.40 16.24
N ASP A 22 11.83 12.01 15.21
CA ASP A 22 10.38 12.28 15.20
C ASP A 22 9.43 11.14 14.76
N CYS A 23 9.86 10.00 14.17
CA CYS A 23 8.91 8.94 13.75
C CYS A 23 9.51 7.52 13.70
N LEU A 24 8.66 6.48 13.86
CA LEU A 24 8.93 5.05 13.62
C LEU A 24 10.13 4.48 14.40
N LYS A 25 10.02 4.47 15.74
CA LYS A 25 11.07 3.94 16.65
C LYS A 25 11.50 2.50 16.34
N VAL A 26 10.65 1.73 15.67
CA VAL A 26 10.94 0.36 15.26
C VAL A 26 12.14 0.30 14.30
N VAL A 27 12.24 1.23 13.35
CA VAL A 27 13.32 1.28 12.34
C VAL A 27 14.69 1.47 12.99
N CYS A 28 14.79 2.29 14.04
CA CYS A 28 16.04 2.49 14.78
C CYS A 28 16.35 1.38 15.78
N ARG A 29 15.35 0.61 16.22
CA ARG A 29 15.56 -0.51 17.15
C ARG A 29 15.98 -1.80 16.43
N MET A 30 15.66 -1.92 15.15
CA MET A 30 16.14 -3.02 14.31
C MET A 30 17.67 -3.04 14.29
N ASP A 31 18.26 -4.20 14.55
CA ASP A 31 19.68 -4.38 14.31
C ASP A 31 20.01 -4.24 12.81
N ASP A 32 21.30 -4.13 12.47
CA ASP A 32 21.73 -3.93 11.09
C ASP A 32 21.35 -5.09 10.17
N PHE A 33 21.30 -6.31 10.69
CA PHE A 33 20.92 -7.47 9.90
C PHE A 33 19.44 -7.43 9.53
N GLN A 34 18.56 -7.20 10.51
CA GLN A 34 17.12 -7.04 10.31
C GLN A 34 16.80 -5.89 9.36
N PHE A 35 17.46 -4.75 9.56
CA PHE A 35 17.27 -3.58 8.70
C PHE A 35 17.69 -3.86 7.25
N ASN A 36 18.88 -4.46 7.05
CA ASN A 36 19.34 -4.80 5.71
C ASN A 36 18.41 -5.81 5.01
N GLN A 37 17.85 -6.77 5.76
CA GLN A 37 16.83 -7.68 5.22
C GLN A 37 15.57 -6.95 4.80
N LEU A 38 15.04 -6.06 5.63
CA LEU A 38 13.87 -5.23 5.32
C LEU A 38 14.10 -4.41 4.06
N MET A 39 15.23 -3.69 3.99
CA MET A 39 15.55 -2.83 2.84
C MET A 39 15.78 -3.63 1.57
N SER A 40 16.45 -4.78 1.64
CA SER A 40 16.64 -5.68 0.49
C SER A 40 15.30 -6.21 -0.05
N ARG A 41 14.38 -6.54 0.86
CA ARG A 41 13.04 -7.00 0.49
C ARG A 41 12.21 -5.89 -0.15
N LEU A 42 12.26 -4.67 0.39
CA LEU A 42 11.61 -3.50 -0.20
C LEU A 42 12.17 -3.17 -1.58
N GLN A 43 13.48 -3.28 -1.76
CA GLN A 43 14.14 -3.07 -3.06
C GLN A 43 13.67 -4.10 -4.10
N MET A 44 13.53 -5.37 -3.72
CA MET A 44 12.97 -6.39 -4.60
C MET A 44 11.51 -6.07 -4.98
N GLN A 45 10.70 -5.62 -4.02
CA GLN A 45 9.32 -5.20 -4.30
C GLN A 45 9.28 -4.02 -5.29
N ILE A 46 10.14 -3.02 -5.12
CA ILE A 46 10.30 -1.89 -6.04
C ILE A 46 10.65 -2.38 -7.44
N GLU A 47 11.66 -3.25 -7.56
CA GLU A 47 12.12 -3.77 -8.85
C GLU A 47 11.00 -4.49 -9.60
N ILE A 48 10.29 -5.41 -8.92
CA ILE A 48 9.17 -6.15 -9.51
C ILE A 48 8.07 -5.17 -9.92
N THR A 49 7.60 -4.32 -9.01
CA THR A 49 6.52 -3.35 -9.26
C THR A 49 6.83 -2.43 -10.45
N SER A 50 8.11 -2.05 -10.60
CA SER A 50 8.56 -1.16 -11.68
C SER A 50 8.40 -1.75 -13.06
N ARG A 51 8.50 -3.07 -13.21
CA ARG A 51 8.29 -3.74 -14.50
C ARG A 51 6.84 -3.66 -14.99
N TYR A 52 5.88 -3.61 -14.07
CA TYR A 52 4.45 -3.61 -14.38
C TYR A 52 3.82 -2.21 -14.36
N ASN A 53 4.43 -1.26 -13.62
CA ASN A 53 3.98 0.14 -13.47
C ASN A 53 2.46 0.25 -13.24
N PRO A 54 1.92 -0.37 -12.18
CA PRO A 54 0.48 -0.40 -11.88
C PRO A 54 -0.06 1.00 -11.55
N PRO A 55 -1.33 1.32 -11.87
CA PRO A 55 -1.96 2.65 -11.70
C PRO A 55 -2.05 3.11 -10.23
N VAL A 56 -1.86 2.18 -9.30
CA VAL A 56 -1.85 2.40 -7.84
C VAL A 56 -0.59 1.75 -7.30
N ARG A 57 -0.04 2.28 -6.20
CA ARG A 57 1.02 1.56 -5.47
C ARG A 57 0.46 0.26 -4.88
N PRO A 58 1.14 -0.89 -4.96
CA PRO A 58 0.75 -2.05 -4.18
C PRO A 58 0.88 -1.78 -2.67
N ALA A 59 0.18 -2.58 -1.86
CA ALA A 59 0.46 -2.72 -0.44
C ALA A 59 1.96 -3.02 -0.21
N LEU A 60 2.51 -2.68 0.96
CA LEU A 60 3.85 -3.18 1.28
C LEU A 60 3.81 -4.71 1.36
N ASP A 61 4.93 -5.36 1.03
CA ASP A 61 5.06 -6.78 1.34
C ASP A 61 4.72 -7.03 2.83
N PRO A 62 3.95 -8.09 3.15
CA PRO A 62 3.45 -8.27 4.50
C PRO A 62 4.53 -8.46 5.57
N MET A 63 5.69 -9.01 5.21
CA MET A 63 6.82 -9.11 6.13
C MET A 63 7.37 -7.70 6.43
N ILE A 64 7.57 -6.86 5.42
CA ILE A 64 7.97 -5.46 5.62
C ILE A 64 6.95 -4.73 6.49
N SER A 65 5.66 -4.90 6.18
CA SER A 65 4.55 -4.31 6.93
C SER A 65 4.61 -4.69 8.42
N THR A 66 4.80 -5.99 8.70
CA THR A 66 4.91 -6.53 10.06
C THR A 66 6.14 -5.99 10.80
N GLU A 67 7.30 -5.95 10.14
CA GLU A 67 8.55 -5.46 10.72
C GLU A 67 8.48 -3.95 11.01
N LEU A 68 7.80 -3.18 10.17
CA LEU A 68 7.51 -1.76 10.42
C LEU A 68 6.45 -1.54 11.53
N GLY A 69 5.86 -2.61 12.05
CA GLY A 69 4.91 -2.55 13.16
C GLY A 69 3.49 -2.16 12.76
N VAL A 70 3.10 -2.35 11.50
CA VAL A 70 1.70 -2.18 11.08
C VAL A 70 0.85 -3.14 11.92
N TYR A 71 -0.30 -2.67 12.41
CA TYR A 71 -1.21 -3.42 13.31
C TYR A 71 -0.66 -3.65 14.73
N ARG A 72 0.45 -3.00 15.13
CA ARG A 72 1.02 -3.07 16.49
C ARG A 72 0.93 -1.74 17.25
N GLY A 73 0.16 -0.78 16.75
CA GLY A 73 -0.19 0.47 17.45
C GLY A 73 0.68 1.69 17.12
N ASP A 74 1.46 1.66 16.03
CA ASP A 74 2.15 2.86 15.48
C ASP A 74 1.56 3.28 14.12
N ASP A 75 0.29 2.95 13.92
CA ASP A 75 -0.41 3.04 12.63
C ASP A 75 -0.44 4.48 12.08
N GLU A 76 -0.40 5.48 12.96
CA GLU A 76 -0.33 6.89 12.61
C GLU A 76 0.99 7.24 11.88
N ASN A 77 2.13 6.87 12.47
CA ASN A 77 3.43 7.15 11.85
C ASN A 77 3.67 6.31 10.60
N ILE A 78 3.14 5.08 10.61
CA ILE A 78 3.17 4.18 9.45
C ILE A 78 2.34 4.76 8.31
N GLY A 79 1.10 5.15 8.55
CA GLY A 79 0.24 5.77 7.56
C GLY A 79 0.88 7.02 6.94
N ARG A 80 1.53 7.86 7.78
CA ARG A 80 2.32 9.01 7.31
C ARG A 80 3.54 8.59 6.49
N LEU A 81 4.26 7.54 6.88
CA LEU A 81 5.38 6.97 6.09
C LEU A 81 4.91 6.51 4.72
N LEU A 82 3.79 5.79 4.69
CA LEU A 82 3.18 5.25 3.48
C LEU A 82 2.52 6.32 2.61
N GLY A 83 2.35 7.54 3.14
CA GLY A 83 1.85 8.69 2.42
C GLY A 83 0.32 8.75 2.36
N TYR A 84 -0.39 8.15 3.32
CA TYR A 84 -1.85 8.25 3.39
C TYR A 84 -2.29 9.64 3.86
N PRO A 85 -3.47 10.13 3.41
CA PRO A 85 -4.13 11.29 3.98
C PRO A 85 -4.50 11.07 5.44
N GLU A 86 -4.52 12.12 6.27
CA GLU A 86 -4.77 11.99 7.72
C GLU A 86 -6.12 11.33 8.01
N CYS A 87 -7.17 11.60 7.22
CA CYS A 87 -8.47 10.94 7.37
C CYS A 87 -8.42 9.43 7.11
N CYS A 88 -7.58 8.98 6.17
CA CYS A 88 -7.36 7.55 5.90
C CYS A 88 -6.60 6.90 7.07
N ILE A 89 -5.65 7.62 7.64
CA ILE A 89 -4.89 7.17 8.80
C ILE A 89 -5.81 6.99 10.01
N GLN A 90 -6.63 7.98 10.31
CA GLN A 90 -7.62 7.93 11.39
C GLN A 90 -8.62 6.80 11.19
N SER A 91 -9.16 6.66 9.97
CA SER A 91 -10.08 5.57 9.64
C SER A 91 -9.46 4.20 9.90
N PHE A 92 -8.19 4.03 9.56
CA PHE A 92 -7.47 2.78 9.81
C PHE A 92 -7.23 2.56 11.31
N SER A 93 -6.69 3.55 12.03
CA SER A 93 -6.32 3.42 13.43
C SER A 93 -7.51 3.31 14.39
N GLU A 94 -8.63 3.96 14.09
CA GLU A 94 -9.81 3.98 14.96
C GLU A 94 -10.83 2.90 14.61
N ASN A 95 -11.01 2.59 13.31
CA ASN A 95 -12.06 1.68 12.84
C ASN A 95 -11.52 0.35 12.30
N THR A 96 -10.20 0.13 12.33
CA THR A 96 -9.56 -1.12 11.86
C THR A 96 -9.96 -1.48 10.42
N ARG A 97 -10.04 -0.48 9.54
CA ARG A 97 -10.53 -0.65 8.16
C ARG A 97 -9.38 -1.03 7.22
N TYR A 98 -9.17 -2.33 7.01
CA TYR A 98 -8.05 -2.87 6.19
C TYR A 98 -8.45 -3.46 4.82
N ALA A 99 -9.76 -3.54 4.53
CA ALA A 99 -10.30 -4.10 3.28
C ALA A 99 -11.55 -3.33 2.82
N ILE A 100 -11.94 -3.50 1.55
CA ILE A 100 -13.19 -2.96 1.00
C ILE A 100 -14.37 -3.44 1.85
N ASP A 101 -15.30 -2.54 2.12
CA ASP A 101 -16.52 -2.85 2.87
C ASP A 101 -17.76 -2.18 2.25
N GLU A 102 -18.89 -2.25 2.95
CA GLU A 102 -20.20 -1.83 2.44
C GLU A 102 -20.25 -0.35 2.02
N ASP A 103 -19.58 0.56 2.74
CA ASP A 103 -19.57 1.97 2.35
C ASP A 103 -18.80 2.18 1.04
N HIS A 104 -17.66 1.48 0.88
CA HIS A 104 -16.91 1.55 -0.38
C HIS A 104 -17.77 1.05 -1.54
N LEU A 105 -18.47 -0.08 -1.36
CA LEU A 105 -19.33 -0.64 -2.40
C LEU A 105 -20.50 0.30 -2.73
N ALA A 106 -21.12 0.94 -1.73
CA ALA A 106 -22.19 1.91 -1.94
C ALA A 106 -21.68 3.18 -2.67
N GLU A 107 -20.43 3.58 -2.43
CA GLU A 107 -19.83 4.72 -3.11
C GLU A 107 -19.51 4.46 -4.59
N VAL A 108 -19.36 3.20 -5.02
CA VAL A 108 -19.06 2.86 -6.43
C VAL A 108 -20.14 3.37 -7.37
N ASP A 109 -21.41 3.22 -7.00
CA ASP A 109 -22.57 3.64 -7.81
C ASP A 109 -22.63 5.17 -8.01
N GLU A 110 -21.91 5.93 -7.19
CA GLU A 110 -21.84 7.39 -7.26
C GLU A 110 -20.63 7.90 -8.06
N LEU A 111 -19.70 7.00 -8.45
CA LEU A 111 -18.51 7.39 -9.20
C LEU A 111 -18.82 7.56 -10.69
N GLU A 112 -18.25 8.59 -11.29
CA GLU A 112 -18.18 8.72 -12.75
C GLU A 112 -17.11 7.77 -13.30
N VAL A 113 -17.51 6.53 -13.58
CA VAL A 113 -16.61 5.50 -14.13
C VAL A 113 -16.33 5.78 -15.62
N PRO A 114 -15.07 5.88 -16.05
CA PRO A 114 -14.75 6.04 -17.46
C PRO A 114 -15.15 4.79 -18.27
N PRO A 115 -15.70 4.93 -19.51
CA PRO A 115 -16.29 3.82 -20.27
C PRO A 115 -15.35 2.65 -20.61
N ASP A 116 -14.04 2.87 -20.59
CA ASP A 116 -13.00 1.89 -20.91
C ASP A 116 -12.47 1.15 -19.67
N LYS A 117 -12.93 1.51 -18.47
CA LYS A 117 -12.46 0.95 -17.20
C LYS A 117 -13.34 -0.19 -16.75
N CYS A 118 -12.72 -1.24 -16.23
CA CYS A 118 -13.39 -2.47 -15.80
C CYS A 118 -13.15 -2.79 -14.32
N ALA A 119 -12.28 -2.04 -13.65
CA ALA A 119 -12.04 -2.22 -12.23
C ALA A 119 -11.63 -0.90 -11.56
N LEU A 120 -11.92 -0.80 -10.27
CA LEU A 120 -11.30 0.14 -9.35
C LEU A 120 -10.31 -0.62 -8.47
N VAL A 121 -9.13 -0.05 -8.25
CA VAL A 121 -8.01 -0.71 -7.59
C VAL A 121 -7.51 0.14 -6.44
N LEU A 122 -7.20 -0.48 -5.30
CA LEU A 122 -6.67 0.16 -4.10
C LEU A 122 -5.52 -0.70 -3.53
N PRO A 123 -4.59 -0.15 -2.72
CA PRO A 123 -3.63 -0.97 -1.98
C PRO A 123 -4.34 -1.75 -0.86
N SER A 124 -4.00 -3.03 -0.70
CA SER A 124 -4.52 -3.86 0.41
C SER A 124 -3.89 -3.51 1.77
N GLY A 125 -4.58 -3.93 2.84
CA GLY A 125 -4.08 -3.86 4.21
C GLY A 125 -4.15 -2.48 4.85
N PHE A 126 -4.00 -1.41 4.07
CA PHE A 126 -4.22 -0.03 4.50
C PHE A 126 -4.97 0.65 3.36
N ILE A 127 -6.30 0.64 3.40
CA ILE A 127 -7.10 1.18 2.30
C ILE A 127 -7.47 2.65 2.56
N PRO A 128 -7.70 3.46 1.52
CA PRO A 128 -8.33 4.77 1.66
C PRO A 128 -9.63 4.70 2.47
N CYS A 129 -9.96 5.77 3.22
CA CYS A 129 -11.16 5.78 4.06
C CYS A 129 -12.48 5.81 3.28
N SER A 130 -12.43 6.24 2.01
CA SER A 130 -13.59 6.43 1.12
C SER A 130 -13.09 6.56 -0.31
N LEU A 131 -13.87 6.07 -1.27
CA LEU A 131 -13.69 6.28 -2.70
C LEU A 131 -13.88 7.74 -3.11
N ARG A 132 -14.49 8.59 -2.26
CA ARG A 132 -14.60 10.03 -2.45
C ARG A 132 -13.39 10.81 -1.93
N CYS A 133 -12.41 10.14 -1.31
CA CYS A 133 -11.23 10.79 -0.76
C CYS A 133 -10.34 11.35 -1.87
N ARG A 134 -10.49 12.65 -2.16
CA ARG A 134 -9.73 13.34 -3.21
C ARG A 134 -8.22 13.22 -3.05
N GLU A 135 -7.71 13.35 -1.82
CA GLU A 135 -6.27 13.20 -1.58
C GLU A 135 -5.77 11.78 -1.87
N ALA A 136 -6.59 10.75 -1.63
CA ALA A 136 -6.21 9.38 -1.95
C ALA A 136 -6.09 9.17 -3.48
N TRP A 137 -6.98 9.77 -4.28
CA TRP A 137 -6.86 9.80 -5.74
C TRP A 137 -5.61 10.57 -6.19
N GLU A 138 -5.38 11.78 -5.67
CA GLU A 138 -4.20 12.60 -6.04
C GLU A 138 -2.87 11.92 -5.66
N ARG A 139 -2.88 11.10 -4.61
CA ARG A 139 -1.72 10.30 -4.17
C ARG A 139 -1.65 8.93 -4.83
N ASN A 140 -2.50 8.61 -5.81
CA ASN A 140 -2.55 7.32 -6.51
C ASN A 140 -2.69 6.13 -5.54
N LEU A 141 -3.54 6.29 -4.53
CA LEU A 141 -4.01 5.22 -3.64
C LEU A 141 -5.36 4.65 -4.11
N ILE A 142 -5.99 5.32 -5.08
CA ILE A 142 -7.19 4.86 -5.78
C ILE A 142 -6.94 5.12 -7.27
N ALA A 143 -7.25 4.15 -8.12
CA ALA A 143 -7.31 4.38 -9.56
C ALA A 143 -8.28 3.41 -10.23
N PHE A 144 -8.75 3.80 -11.41
CA PHE A 144 -9.41 2.89 -12.33
C PHE A 144 -8.37 2.11 -13.15
N ALA A 145 -8.71 0.86 -13.49
CA ALA A 145 -7.95 0.01 -14.38
C ALA A 145 -8.80 -0.43 -15.58
N ASP A 146 -8.24 -0.34 -16.78
CA ASP A 146 -8.77 -1.03 -17.95
C ASP A 146 -8.42 -2.54 -17.92
N ARG A 147 -8.87 -3.29 -18.92
CA ARG A 147 -8.65 -4.74 -18.97
C ARG A 147 -7.18 -5.15 -19.03
N GLU A 148 -6.35 -4.39 -19.73
CA GLU A 148 -4.92 -4.66 -19.87
C GLU A 148 -4.17 -4.27 -18.60
N GLU A 149 -4.50 -3.14 -17.98
CA GLU A 149 -4.03 -2.73 -16.66
C GLU A 149 -4.39 -3.76 -15.60
N PHE A 150 -5.65 -4.20 -15.58
CA PHE A 150 -6.14 -5.21 -14.64
C PHE A 150 -5.39 -6.53 -14.79
N LYS A 151 -5.20 -7.00 -16.02
CA LYS A 151 -4.40 -8.21 -16.29
C LYS A 151 -2.96 -8.06 -15.79
N ARG A 152 -2.31 -6.92 -16.05
CA ARG A 152 -0.95 -6.65 -15.54
C ARG A 152 -0.89 -6.62 -14.02
N ILE A 153 -1.93 -6.13 -13.35
CA ILE A 153 -2.04 -6.17 -11.88
C ILE A 153 -2.07 -7.62 -11.38
N LEU A 154 -2.85 -8.50 -12.01
CA LEU A 154 -2.90 -9.91 -11.63
C LEU A 154 -1.55 -10.61 -11.84
N GLU A 155 -0.89 -10.36 -12.98
CA GLU A 155 0.46 -10.90 -13.25
C GLU A 155 1.51 -10.37 -12.25
N LEU A 156 1.41 -9.09 -11.87
CA LEU A 156 2.24 -8.48 -10.84
C LEU A 156 2.04 -9.16 -9.48
N GLU A 157 0.80 -9.42 -9.08
CA GLU A 157 0.51 -10.09 -7.81
C GLU A 157 1.07 -11.50 -7.76
N ASP A 158 0.94 -12.26 -8.84
CA ASP A 158 1.52 -13.60 -8.94
C ASP A 158 3.05 -13.56 -8.81
N GLU A 159 3.71 -12.62 -9.49
CA GLU A 159 5.17 -12.49 -9.37
C GLU A 159 5.59 -12.05 -7.96
N LEU A 160 4.91 -11.07 -7.37
CA LEU A 160 5.17 -10.64 -6.00
C LEU A 160 4.99 -11.79 -5.01
N ARG A 161 3.90 -12.58 -5.15
CA ARG A 161 3.64 -13.74 -4.29
C ARG A 161 4.71 -14.82 -4.44
N MET A 162 5.21 -15.05 -5.65
CA MET A 162 6.27 -16.04 -5.91
C MET A 162 7.65 -15.60 -5.40
N LYS A 163 8.00 -14.32 -5.54
CA LYS A 163 9.33 -13.78 -5.22
C LYS A 163 9.46 -13.29 -3.78
N LEU A 164 8.36 -12.84 -3.21
CA LEU A 164 8.25 -12.35 -1.84
C LEU A 164 7.24 -13.23 -1.06
N PRO A 165 7.50 -14.54 -0.90
CA PRO A 165 6.57 -15.42 -0.22
C PRO A 165 6.53 -15.07 1.27
N HIS A 166 5.35 -14.70 1.76
CA HIS A 166 5.01 -14.61 3.18
C HIS A 166 3.48 -14.63 3.33
N PHE A 167 2.97 -15.20 4.42
CA PHE A 167 1.54 -15.27 4.71
C PHE A 167 1.20 -14.29 5.83
N HIS A 168 0.20 -13.43 5.63
CA HIS A 168 -0.21 -12.45 6.62
C HIS A 168 -1.73 -12.41 6.74
N LEU A 169 -2.24 -12.32 7.97
CA LEU A 169 -3.68 -12.46 8.24
C LEU A 169 -4.51 -11.27 7.74
N ALA A 170 -3.91 -10.09 7.57
CA ALA A 170 -4.65 -8.87 7.22
C ALA A 170 -4.86 -8.69 5.71
N TYR A 171 -4.06 -9.32 4.84
CA TYR A 171 -4.24 -9.29 3.39
C TYR A 171 -3.43 -10.41 2.70
N ASP A 172 -4.08 -11.11 1.76
CA ASP A 172 -3.50 -12.18 0.94
C ASP A 172 -3.09 -11.71 -0.49
N GLU A 173 -3.43 -10.46 -0.80
CA GLU A 173 -3.22 -9.79 -2.09
C GLU A 173 -2.55 -8.43 -1.86
N TYR A 174 -1.90 -7.90 -2.90
CA TYR A 174 -1.23 -6.59 -2.81
C TYR A 174 -2.18 -5.44 -3.17
N PHE A 175 -3.29 -5.75 -3.84
CA PHE A 175 -4.31 -4.79 -4.21
C PHE A 175 -5.71 -5.30 -3.89
N GLU A 176 -6.54 -4.42 -3.36
CA GLU A 176 -7.99 -4.59 -3.35
C GLU A 176 -8.55 -4.21 -4.72
N LYS A 177 -9.59 -4.91 -5.17
CA LYS A 177 -10.17 -4.76 -6.51
C LYS A 177 -11.70 -4.79 -6.44
N ILE A 178 -12.35 -3.80 -7.05
CA ILE A 178 -13.79 -3.79 -7.31
C ILE A 178 -13.97 -3.93 -8.82
N ILE A 179 -14.66 -4.98 -9.27
CA ILE A 179 -15.01 -5.13 -10.69
C ILE A 179 -16.17 -4.20 -11.00
N LEU A 180 -16.03 -3.43 -12.09
CA LEU A 180 -17.02 -2.48 -12.56
C LEU A 180 -17.74 -3.11 -13.76
N ASP A 181 -19.07 -3.18 -13.70
CA ASP A 181 -19.93 -3.78 -14.73
C ASP A 181 -20.07 -2.88 -15.98
#